data_AF-A0A4Y3WVT0-F1
#
_entry.id   AF-A0A4Y3WVT0-F1
#
_cell.length_a   1.000
_cell.length_b   1.000
_cell.length_c   1.000
_cell.angle_alpha   90.00
_cell.angle_beta   90.00
_cell.angle_gamma   90.00
#
_symmetry.space_group_name_H-M   'P 1'
#
loop_
_entity.id
_entity.type
_entity.pdbx_description
1 polymer ?
#
loop_
_entity_poly.entity_id
_entity_poly.type
_entity_poly.pdbx_seq_one_letter_code
_entity_poly.pdbx_strand_id
1 'polypeptide(L)'
;MRLVPSRTGWDGTREAVMHRSRRGLVMVSDPELLDAVLRLAAAAGCELDRAVDATAARRMWARAPVVLLDADAAAHCARGGLPRRGRVVVAVRGEPPPGVWQQAVAIGAEHVVSLPDAEPWLVAALSETTEEPRGRGPVLGVVGGRGGAGASVLAAAVAVAAVRDGGRALLVDCDPLGGGLDLVLGAEDLDGLRWPGVGVGGGRVPAAALHAALPAPAVRGRGELALLSCDRAADGPGAAAVSAVIDAGRRAGETVVCDLPRHPTDAAAAALAAADLVVLVVPADVRSCAAAARVVAALAGHGSVPRLVVRGPAPGGIDATEVARALGLSLLTTMRPEPGLARALERGAAPGRARGPLAAAARAVLAELGTTAGAGS
;
A
#
# COMPACT_ATOMS: atom_id res chain seq x y z
N MET A 1 -3.37 -50.52 48.45
CA MET A 1 -3.83 -49.15 48.18
C MET A 1 -2.79 -48.48 47.27
N ARG A 2 -2.64 -49.00 46.04
CA ARG A 2 -2.95 -48.36 44.75
C ARG A 2 -2.31 -46.97 44.55
N LEU A 3 -1.05 -47.01 44.11
CA LEU A 3 -0.42 -46.01 43.25
C LEU A 3 -1.22 -45.89 41.94
N VAL A 4 -1.57 -44.67 41.55
CA VAL A 4 -2.16 -44.33 40.25
C VAL A 4 -1.18 -43.40 39.51
N PRO A 5 -0.93 -43.60 38.20
CA PRO A 5 0.24 -43.07 37.51
C PRO A 5 0.00 -41.73 36.84
N SER A 6 1.10 -40.98 36.69
CA SER A 6 1.24 -39.84 35.80
C SER A 6 1.10 -40.26 34.33
N ARG A 7 0.21 -39.60 33.59
CA ARG A 7 0.20 -39.59 32.12
C ARG A 7 -0.77 -38.53 31.58
N THR A 8 -0.18 -37.49 30.98
CA THR A 8 -0.61 -36.80 29.74
C THR A 8 0.50 -35.76 29.52
N GLY A 9 1.52 -35.97 28.68
CA GLY A 9 1.39 -36.42 27.30
C GLY A 9 0.72 -35.30 26.50
N TRP A 10 1.34 -34.12 26.46
CA TRP A 10 0.96 -33.07 25.52
C TRP A 10 2.00 -32.99 24.41
N ASP A 11 1.46 -33.15 23.22
CA ASP A 11 2.07 -33.58 21.97
C ASP A 11 2.68 -32.36 21.26
N GLY A 12 3.99 -32.18 21.42
CA GLY A 12 4.78 -31.12 20.77
C GLY A 12 4.94 -31.32 19.25
N THR A 13 3.94 -31.87 18.57
CA THR A 13 4.01 -32.25 17.16
C THR A 13 2.83 -31.73 16.33
N ARG A 14 2.03 -30.79 16.86
CA ARG A 14 0.94 -30.13 16.12
C ARG A 14 1.21 -28.69 15.66
N GLU A 15 2.39 -28.14 15.96
CA GLU A 15 2.81 -26.82 15.46
C GLU A 15 3.80 -26.90 14.28
N ALA A 16 4.05 -28.12 13.80
CA ALA A 16 4.65 -28.37 12.49
C ALA A 16 3.54 -28.47 11.42
N VAL A 17 2.63 -27.50 11.37
CA VAL A 17 1.81 -27.29 10.16
C VAL A 17 2.76 -26.76 9.11
N MET A 18 3.40 -27.68 8.40
CA MET A 18 4.09 -27.54 7.13
C MET A 18 4.19 -26.10 6.62
N HIS A 19 5.13 -25.34 7.18
CA HIS A 19 5.70 -24.18 6.52
C HIS A 19 6.53 -24.74 5.37
N ARG A 20 5.85 -25.20 4.29
CA ARG A 20 6.54 -25.58 3.07
C ARG A 20 7.21 -24.31 2.60
N SER A 21 8.53 -24.25 2.75
CA SER A 21 9.37 -23.22 2.14
C SER A 21 8.87 -23.03 0.72
N ARG A 22 8.24 -21.88 0.45
CA ARG A 22 7.67 -21.56 -0.86
C ARG A 22 8.83 -21.19 -1.77
N ARG A 23 9.50 -22.21 -2.30
CA ARG A 23 10.62 -22.03 -3.21
C ARG A 23 10.13 -21.61 -4.59
N GLY A 24 10.76 -20.58 -5.16
CA GLY A 24 10.56 -20.20 -6.55
C GLY A 24 11.02 -21.30 -7.50
N LEU A 25 10.54 -21.29 -8.73
CA LEU A 25 10.97 -22.22 -9.78
C LEU A 25 11.94 -21.50 -10.70
N VAL A 26 13.08 -22.12 -11.02
CA VAL A 26 14.00 -21.62 -12.05
C VAL A 26 14.25 -22.68 -13.11
N MET A 27 14.11 -22.32 -14.38
CA MET A 27 14.51 -23.14 -15.52
C MET A 27 15.27 -22.25 -16.50
N VAL A 28 16.58 -22.32 -16.43
CA VAL A 28 17.50 -21.52 -17.26
C VAL A 28 18.57 -22.45 -17.81
N SER A 29 18.72 -22.44 -19.13
CA SER A 29 19.65 -23.23 -19.91
C SER A 29 21.02 -22.57 -20.01
N ASP A 30 21.08 -21.23 -20.10
CA ASP A 30 22.35 -20.47 -20.10
C ASP A 30 23.02 -20.51 -18.70
N PRO A 31 24.23 -21.10 -18.54
CA PRO A 31 24.91 -21.19 -17.25
C PRO A 31 25.26 -19.83 -16.63
N GLU A 32 25.67 -18.84 -17.44
CA GLU A 32 26.04 -17.52 -16.92
C GLU A 32 24.82 -16.77 -16.39
N LEU A 33 23.71 -16.87 -17.13
CA LEU A 33 22.43 -16.29 -16.70
C LEU A 33 21.90 -17.00 -15.45
N LEU A 34 22.03 -18.32 -15.37
CA LEU A 34 21.64 -19.09 -14.20
C LEU A 34 22.42 -18.62 -12.96
N ASP A 35 23.75 -18.49 -13.05
CA ASP A 35 24.59 -18.04 -11.93
C ASP A 35 24.20 -16.63 -11.49
N ALA A 36 23.93 -15.72 -12.44
CA ALA A 36 23.42 -14.39 -12.12
C ALA A 36 22.08 -14.46 -11.39
N VAL A 37 21.11 -15.23 -11.89
CA VAL A 37 19.79 -15.40 -11.26
C VAL A 37 19.89 -16.00 -9.86
N LEU A 38 20.73 -17.03 -9.66
CA LEU A 38 20.94 -17.66 -8.35
C LEU A 38 21.58 -16.69 -7.35
N ARG A 39 22.55 -15.88 -7.80
CA ARG A 39 23.17 -14.82 -6.98
C ARG A 39 22.14 -13.78 -6.54
N LEU A 40 21.29 -13.33 -7.45
CA LEU A 40 20.24 -12.33 -7.15
C LEU A 40 19.16 -12.92 -6.23
N ALA A 41 18.79 -14.18 -6.41
CA ALA A 41 17.87 -14.88 -5.53
C ALA A 41 18.43 -15.01 -4.10
N ALA A 42 19.72 -15.34 -3.96
CA ALA A 42 20.39 -15.36 -2.67
C ALA A 42 20.39 -13.97 -2.01
N ALA A 43 20.65 -12.89 -2.77
CA ALA A 43 20.58 -11.52 -2.27
C ALA A 43 19.16 -11.12 -1.81
N ALA A 44 18.13 -11.68 -2.45
CA ALA A 44 16.72 -11.50 -2.08
C ALA A 44 16.24 -12.42 -0.95
N GLY A 45 17.09 -13.32 -0.45
CA GLY A 45 16.68 -14.38 0.50
C GLY A 45 15.67 -15.37 -0.08
N CYS A 46 15.54 -15.44 -1.41
CA CYS A 46 14.60 -16.31 -2.11
C CYS A 46 15.28 -17.63 -2.49
N GLU A 47 14.75 -18.75 -1.97
CA GLU A 47 15.20 -20.08 -2.39
C GLU A 47 14.53 -20.48 -3.72
N LEU A 48 15.35 -20.94 -4.68
CA LEU A 48 14.89 -21.42 -5.98
C LEU A 48 15.12 -22.92 -6.13
N ASP A 49 14.11 -23.62 -6.65
CA ASP A 49 14.21 -25.00 -7.08
C ASP A 49 14.42 -25.04 -8.60
N ARG A 50 15.52 -25.68 -9.03
CA ARG A 50 15.90 -25.78 -10.44
C ARG A 50 15.16 -26.92 -11.15
N ALA A 51 14.47 -26.59 -12.23
CA ALA A 51 13.98 -27.56 -13.20
C ALA A 51 14.95 -27.64 -14.40
N VAL A 52 15.25 -28.87 -14.81
CA VAL A 52 16.10 -29.15 -15.97
C VAL A 52 15.30 -29.23 -17.28
N ASP A 53 13.98 -29.44 -17.19
CA ASP A 53 13.08 -29.54 -18.33
C ASP A 53 11.64 -29.12 -17.96
N ALA A 54 10.77 -29.01 -18.99
CA ALA A 54 9.37 -28.64 -18.82
C ALA A 54 8.57 -29.65 -17.97
N THR A 55 8.99 -30.92 -17.96
CA THR A 55 8.35 -31.99 -17.17
C THR A 55 8.60 -31.81 -15.68
N ALA A 56 9.84 -31.48 -15.30
CA ALA A 56 10.23 -31.12 -13.96
C ALA A 56 9.57 -29.81 -13.51
N ALA A 57 9.59 -28.80 -14.40
CA ALA A 57 8.92 -27.52 -14.15
C ALA A 57 7.43 -27.71 -13.86
N ARG A 58 6.72 -28.55 -14.64
CA ARG A 58 5.28 -28.82 -14.46
C ARG A 58 4.91 -29.29 -13.06
N ARG A 59 5.75 -30.10 -12.39
CA ARG A 59 5.50 -30.59 -11.02
C ARG A 59 5.46 -29.47 -9.98
N MET A 60 6.09 -28.35 -10.30
CA MET A 60 6.33 -27.23 -9.39
C MET A 60 5.57 -25.98 -9.82
N TRP A 61 5.15 -25.96 -11.09
CA TRP A 61 4.59 -24.81 -11.78
C TRP A 61 3.41 -24.18 -11.04
N ALA A 62 2.48 -24.96 -10.51
CA ALA A 62 1.30 -24.42 -9.84
C ALA A 62 1.61 -23.87 -8.43
N ARG A 63 2.60 -24.43 -7.74
CA ARG A 63 2.91 -24.10 -6.34
C ARG A 63 4.00 -23.04 -6.17
N ALA A 64 4.82 -22.83 -7.19
CA ALA A 64 5.91 -21.86 -7.13
C ALA A 64 5.35 -20.43 -6.97
N PRO A 65 5.82 -19.63 -6.01
CA PRO A 65 5.38 -18.24 -5.84
C PRO A 65 5.88 -17.34 -6.97
N VAL A 66 6.97 -17.74 -7.64
CA VAL A 66 7.55 -17.10 -8.83
C VAL A 66 8.15 -18.17 -9.74
N VAL A 67 8.15 -17.91 -11.05
CA VAL A 67 8.82 -18.74 -12.05
C VAL A 67 9.78 -17.89 -12.85
N LEU A 68 11.05 -18.29 -12.90
CA LEU A 68 12.11 -17.67 -13.67
C LEU A 68 12.52 -18.57 -14.83
N LEU A 69 12.39 -18.06 -16.05
CA LEU A 69 12.73 -18.76 -17.28
C LEU A 69 13.76 -17.95 -18.07
N ASP A 70 14.60 -18.59 -18.86
CA ASP A 70 15.20 -17.91 -20.02
C ASP A 70 14.32 -18.05 -21.27
N ALA A 71 14.73 -17.45 -22.38
CA ALA A 71 13.98 -17.48 -23.64
C ALA A 71 13.74 -18.92 -24.13
N ASP A 72 14.76 -19.77 -24.05
CA ASP A 72 14.67 -21.17 -24.47
C ASP A 72 13.72 -21.96 -23.56
N ALA A 73 13.83 -21.81 -22.25
CA ALA A 73 12.93 -22.46 -21.30
C ALA A 73 11.48 -21.99 -21.46
N ALA A 74 11.25 -20.71 -21.72
CA ALA A 74 9.92 -20.19 -22.04
C ALA A 74 9.32 -20.86 -23.28
N ALA A 75 10.11 -20.99 -24.35
CA ALA A 75 9.71 -21.68 -25.57
C ALA A 75 9.43 -23.19 -25.34
N HIS A 76 10.25 -23.86 -24.53
CA HIS A 76 10.04 -25.27 -24.17
C HIS A 76 8.80 -25.46 -23.30
N CYS A 77 8.55 -24.57 -22.33
CA CYS A 77 7.37 -24.64 -21.47
C CYS A 77 6.08 -24.37 -22.25
N ALA A 78 6.10 -23.40 -23.18
CA ALA A 78 4.96 -23.09 -24.05
C ALA A 78 4.63 -24.28 -24.97
N ARG A 79 5.62 -24.84 -25.67
CA ARG A 79 5.44 -26.06 -26.50
C ARG A 79 5.01 -27.26 -25.68
N GLY A 80 5.53 -27.35 -24.45
CA GLY A 80 5.18 -28.40 -23.50
C GLY A 80 3.75 -28.31 -22.98
N GLY A 81 3.04 -27.20 -23.18
CA GLY A 81 1.67 -27.00 -22.70
C GLY A 81 1.58 -26.76 -21.19
N LEU A 82 2.49 -25.97 -20.62
CA LEU A 82 2.34 -25.53 -19.23
C LEU A 82 1.26 -24.42 -19.17
N PRO A 83 0.42 -24.41 -18.11
CA PRO A 83 -0.69 -23.47 -18.04
C PRO A 83 -0.19 -22.04 -17.86
N ARG A 84 -0.83 -21.08 -18.56
CA ARG A 84 -0.55 -19.65 -18.36
C ARG A 84 -0.83 -19.24 -16.92
N ARG A 85 0.07 -18.43 -16.33
CA ARG A 85 -0.08 -17.86 -14.99
C ARG A 85 0.73 -16.58 -14.85
N GLY A 86 0.32 -15.71 -13.91
CA GLY A 86 1.12 -14.55 -13.49
C GLY A 86 2.34 -14.93 -12.65
N ARG A 87 3.19 -13.95 -12.35
CA ARG A 87 4.49 -14.13 -11.66
C ARG A 87 5.46 -15.07 -12.40
N VAL A 88 5.40 -15.04 -13.73
CA VAL A 88 6.39 -15.67 -14.61
C VAL A 88 7.25 -14.55 -15.18
N VAL A 89 8.57 -14.67 -15.03
CA VAL A 89 9.57 -13.71 -15.48
C VAL A 89 10.51 -14.42 -16.45
N VAL A 90 10.70 -13.83 -17.63
CA VAL A 90 11.68 -14.30 -18.61
C VAL A 90 12.92 -13.41 -18.52
N ALA A 91 14.06 -13.98 -18.13
CA ALA A 91 15.33 -13.28 -18.07
C ALA A 91 16.15 -13.55 -19.34
N VAL A 92 16.84 -12.52 -19.82
CA VAL A 92 17.81 -12.60 -20.92
C VAL A 92 19.08 -11.88 -20.53
N ARG A 93 20.19 -12.22 -21.17
CA ARG A 93 21.48 -11.55 -21.00
C ARG A 93 21.64 -10.51 -22.11
N GLY A 94 21.80 -9.24 -21.74
CA GLY A 94 21.88 -8.13 -22.70
C GLY A 94 20.56 -7.90 -23.47
N GLU A 95 20.68 -7.52 -24.75
CA GLU A 95 19.53 -7.17 -25.59
C GLU A 95 18.62 -8.38 -25.85
N PRO A 96 17.28 -8.26 -25.68
CA PRO A 96 16.37 -9.38 -25.86
C PRO A 96 16.35 -9.87 -27.33
N PRO A 97 16.51 -11.18 -27.59
CA PRO A 97 16.53 -11.71 -28.94
C PRO A 97 15.15 -11.61 -29.61
N PRO A 98 15.08 -11.51 -30.96
CA PRO A 98 13.82 -11.54 -31.68
C PRO A 98 12.99 -12.78 -31.31
N GLY A 99 11.72 -12.57 -30.92
CA GLY A 99 10.79 -13.65 -30.57
C GLY A 99 10.65 -13.95 -29.08
N VAL A 100 11.52 -13.43 -28.20
CA VAL A 100 11.39 -13.58 -26.75
C VAL A 100 10.05 -13.06 -26.22
N TRP A 101 9.57 -11.95 -26.77
CA TRP A 101 8.27 -11.36 -26.42
C TRP A 101 7.11 -12.28 -26.80
N GLN A 102 7.17 -12.94 -27.96
CA GLN A 102 6.14 -13.88 -28.39
C GLN A 102 6.10 -15.11 -27.46
N GLN A 103 7.29 -15.60 -27.07
CA GLN A 103 7.43 -16.73 -26.14
C GLN A 103 6.95 -16.38 -24.72
N ALA A 104 7.31 -15.20 -24.24
CA ALA A 104 6.85 -14.62 -22.98
C ALA A 104 5.31 -14.53 -22.95
N VAL A 105 4.71 -13.96 -24.00
CA VAL A 105 3.24 -13.90 -24.13
C VAL A 105 2.64 -15.30 -24.13
N ALA A 106 3.19 -16.26 -24.88
CA ALA A 106 2.68 -17.63 -24.97
C ALA A 106 2.59 -18.33 -23.61
N ILE A 107 3.56 -18.11 -22.72
CA ILE A 107 3.58 -18.69 -21.37
C ILE A 107 2.88 -17.83 -20.31
N GLY A 108 2.45 -16.62 -20.68
CA GLY A 108 1.80 -15.66 -19.77
C GLY A 108 2.79 -14.93 -18.86
N ALA A 109 4.03 -14.74 -19.32
CA ALA A 109 5.03 -13.99 -18.59
C ALA A 109 4.59 -12.53 -18.39
N GLU A 110 4.76 -12.06 -17.15
CA GLU A 110 4.42 -10.71 -16.73
C GLU A 110 5.53 -9.73 -17.11
N HIS A 111 6.77 -10.22 -17.14
CA HIS A 111 7.96 -9.42 -17.44
C HIS A 111 8.98 -10.19 -18.28
N VAL A 112 9.64 -9.45 -19.18
CA VAL A 112 10.90 -9.83 -19.82
C VAL A 112 11.96 -8.87 -19.29
N VAL A 113 13.07 -9.39 -18.76
CA VAL A 113 14.12 -8.59 -18.11
C VAL A 113 15.50 -8.89 -18.67
N SER A 114 16.24 -7.82 -18.95
CA SER A 114 17.63 -7.88 -19.42
C SER A 114 18.60 -7.70 -18.26
N LEU A 115 19.47 -8.68 -18.04
CA LEU A 115 20.56 -8.57 -17.06
C LEU A 115 21.86 -8.13 -17.74
N PRO A 116 22.66 -7.25 -17.12
CA PRO A 116 22.58 -6.82 -15.70
C PRO A 116 21.64 -5.63 -15.40
N ASP A 117 21.10 -4.96 -16.42
CA ASP A 117 20.37 -3.68 -16.23
C ASP A 117 19.16 -3.80 -15.29
N ALA A 118 18.48 -4.94 -15.31
CA ALA A 118 17.32 -5.24 -14.47
C ALA A 118 17.64 -6.02 -13.17
N GLU A 119 18.92 -6.12 -12.75
CA GLU A 119 19.30 -6.79 -11.49
C GLU A 119 18.55 -6.23 -10.27
N PRO A 120 18.46 -4.90 -10.05
CA PRO A 120 17.75 -4.34 -8.90
C PRO A 120 16.26 -4.71 -8.90
N TRP A 121 15.64 -4.72 -10.08
CA TRP A 121 14.23 -5.10 -10.24
C TRP A 121 14.01 -6.58 -9.95
N LEU A 122 14.93 -7.46 -10.37
CA LEU A 122 14.78 -8.89 -10.15
C LEU A 122 14.97 -9.25 -8.66
N VAL A 123 15.92 -8.63 -7.96
CA VAL A 123 16.07 -8.79 -6.50
C VAL A 123 14.79 -8.36 -5.78
N ALA A 124 14.28 -7.19 -6.13
CA ALA A 124 13.00 -6.67 -5.68
C ALA A 124 11.84 -7.66 -5.84
N ALA A 125 11.65 -8.17 -7.06
CA ALA A 125 10.58 -9.12 -7.39
C ALA A 125 10.70 -10.44 -6.63
N LEU A 126 11.94 -10.91 -6.38
CA LEU A 126 12.20 -12.13 -5.63
C LEU A 126 11.95 -11.96 -4.13
N SER A 127 12.31 -10.81 -3.54
CA SER A 127 12.05 -10.52 -2.13
C SER A 127 10.54 -10.52 -1.82
N GLU A 128 9.70 -10.08 -2.74
CA GLU A 128 8.23 -10.12 -2.57
C GLU A 128 7.65 -11.53 -2.48
N THR A 129 8.39 -12.55 -2.95
CA THR A 129 7.91 -13.93 -2.95
C THR A 129 8.12 -14.61 -1.61
N THR A 130 9.04 -14.08 -0.81
CA THR A 130 9.35 -14.54 0.55
C THR A 130 8.49 -13.81 1.59
N GLU A 131 7.93 -12.65 1.25
CA GLU A 131 6.94 -11.98 2.08
C GLU A 131 5.66 -12.83 2.22
N GLU A 132 5.24 -13.05 3.46
CA GLU A 132 3.97 -13.73 3.75
C GLU A 132 2.79 -12.95 3.13
N PRO A 133 1.81 -13.62 2.50
CA PRO A 133 0.62 -12.93 2.01
C PRO A 133 -0.16 -12.36 3.20
N ARG A 134 0.03 -11.09 3.52
CA ARG A 134 -0.68 -10.39 4.62
C ARG A 134 -2.11 -9.95 4.23
N GLY A 135 -2.63 -10.44 3.11
CA GLY A 135 -3.82 -9.86 2.46
C GLY A 135 -3.47 -8.55 1.77
N ARG A 136 -4.34 -8.07 0.88
CA ARG A 136 -4.18 -6.71 0.32
C ARG A 136 -4.63 -5.71 1.38
N GLY A 137 -3.74 -4.80 1.77
CA GLY A 137 -4.02 -3.74 2.72
C GLY A 137 -5.02 -2.72 2.15
N PRO A 138 -5.89 -2.13 2.99
CA PRO A 138 -6.91 -1.22 2.52
C PRO A 138 -6.35 0.19 2.23
N VAL A 139 -6.97 0.89 1.28
CA VAL A 139 -6.59 2.24 0.84
C VAL A 139 -7.70 3.24 1.18
N LEU A 140 -7.36 4.30 1.91
CA LEU A 140 -8.25 5.38 2.30
C LEU A 140 -7.85 6.68 1.62
N GLY A 141 -8.77 7.30 0.87
CA GLY A 141 -8.63 8.69 0.44
C GLY A 141 -9.29 9.66 1.43
N VAL A 142 -8.60 10.73 1.83
CA VAL A 142 -9.13 11.75 2.74
C VAL A 142 -9.12 13.10 2.03
N VAL A 143 -10.26 13.80 1.97
CA VAL A 143 -10.38 15.08 1.26
C VAL A 143 -11.18 16.09 2.07
N GLY A 144 -10.80 17.37 2.00
CA GLY A 144 -11.52 18.45 2.67
C GLY A 144 -12.65 19.03 1.83
N GLY A 145 -13.83 19.26 2.41
CA GLY A 145 -14.90 20.03 1.75
C GLY A 145 -14.56 21.52 1.58
N ARG A 146 -13.56 22.02 2.31
CA ARG A 146 -13.02 23.37 2.17
C ARG A 146 -11.56 23.46 2.65
N GLY A 147 -10.93 24.61 2.39
CA GLY A 147 -9.65 24.98 3.01
C GLY A 147 -9.74 24.96 4.54
N GLY A 148 -8.78 24.31 5.19
CA GLY A 148 -8.73 24.19 6.65
C GLY A 148 -9.86 23.34 7.26
N ALA A 149 -10.46 22.42 6.51
CA ALA A 149 -11.47 21.50 7.04
C ALA A 149 -10.90 20.49 8.06
N GLY A 150 -9.59 20.23 8.01
CA GLY A 150 -8.89 19.25 8.87
C GLY A 150 -8.70 17.88 8.23
N ALA A 151 -8.71 17.78 6.89
CA ALA A 151 -8.49 16.54 6.15
C ALA A 151 -7.12 15.92 6.46
N SER A 152 -6.04 16.65 6.26
CA SER A 152 -4.66 16.23 6.57
C SER A 152 -4.48 15.76 8.02
N VAL A 153 -5.11 16.46 8.97
CA VAL A 153 -5.06 16.08 10.39
C VAL A 153 -5.84 14.79 10.67
N LEU A 154 -6.99 14.60 10.01
CA LEU A 154 -7.74 13.35 10.12
C LEU A 154 -6.98 12.19 9.46
N ALA A 155 -6.37 12.40 8.29
CA ALA A 155 -5.55 11.42 7.59
C ALA A 155 -4.41 10.91 8.49
N ALA A 156 -3.63 11.84 9.05
CA ALA A 156 -2.58 11.51 10.01
C ALA A 156 -3.13 10.80 11.26
N ALA A 157 -4.28 11.22 11.79
CA ALA A 157 -4.89 10.56 12.94
C ALA A 157 -5.39 9.13 12.65
N VAL A 158 -5.87 8.85 11.44
CA VAL A 158 -6.26 7.49 11.00
C VAL A 158 -5.03 6.60 10.88
N ALA A 159 -3.94 7.09 10.27
CA ALA A 159 -2.69 6.35 10.18
C ALA A 159 -2.13 6.02 11.58
N VAL A 160 -2.15 6.99 12.52
CA VAL A 160 -1.77 6.78 13.93
C VAL A 160 -2.70 5.77 14.63
N ALA A 161 -3.99 5.75 14.31
CA ALA A 161 -4.92 4.77 14.86
C ALA A 161 -4.59 3.34 14.38
N ALA A 162 -4.30 3.16 13.09
CA ALA A 162 -3.91 1.86 12.54
C ALA A 162 -2.63 1.31 13.20
N VAL A 163 -1.65 2.17 13.45
CA VAL A 163 -0.39 1.81 14.14
C VAL A 163 -0.61 1.40 15.60
N ARG A 164 -1.59 2.01 16.27
CA ARG A 164 -1.95 1.63 17.64
C ARG A 164 -2.63 0.29 17.74
N ASP A 165 -3.42 -0.06 16.73
CA ASP A 165 -4.04 -1.37 16.61
C ASP A 165 -3.01 -2.46 16.22
N GLY A 166 -1.74 -2.09 16.05
CA GLY A 166 -0.61 -2.98 15.80
C GLY A 166 -0.34 -3.22 14.31
N GLY A 167 -1.06 -2.54 13.42
CA GLY A 167 -0.85 -2.61 11.98
C GLY A 167 0.28 -1.72 11.49
N ARG A 168 0.69 -1.95 10.24
CA ARG A 168 1.56 -1.03 9.52
C ARG A 168 0.71 -0.05 8.71
N ALA A 169 1.10 1.23 8.72
CA ALA A 169 0.41 2.27 7.98
C ALA A 169 1.38 3.06 7.11
N LEU A 170 0.93 3.39 5.90
CA LEU A 170 1.62 4.27 4.97
C LEU A 170 0.78 5.52 4.77
N LEU A 171 1.27 6.67 5.21
CA LEU A 171 0.62 7.96 5.02
C LEU A 171 1.24 8.65 3.80
N VAL A 172 0.41 8.97 2.81
CA VAL A 172 0.82 9.52 1.52
C VAL A 172 0.19 10.90 1.33
N ASP A 173 1.01 11.91 1.18
CA ASP A 173 0.58 13.27 0.87
C ASP A 173 0.39 13.41 -0.65
N CYS A 174 -0.83 13.66 -1.11
CA CYS A 174 -1.10 13.87 -2.53
C CYS A 174 -1.43 15.34 -2.84
N ASP A 175 -1.34 16.26 -1.87
CA ASP A 175 -1.62 17.68 -2.04
C ASP A 175 -0.31 18.48 -2.11
N PRO A 176 0.20 18.81 -3.31
CA PRO A 176 1.43 19.58 -3.44
C PRO A 176 1.32 21.00 -2.87
N LEU A 177 0.11 21.49 -2.61
CA LEU A 177 -0.13 22.81 -2.00
C LEU A 177 -0.46 22.72 -0.51
N GLY A 178 -0.40 21.53 0.09
CA GLY A 178 -0.82 21.25 1.47
C GLY A 178 0.19 21.68 2.55
N GLY A 179 1.42 22.02 2.17
CA GLY A 179 2.48 22.39 3.12
C GLY A 179 3.16 21.20 3.79
N GLY A 180 2.99 19.99 3.28
CA GLY A 180 3.70 18.78 3.73
C GLY A 180 3.08 18.14 4.98
N LEU A 181 2.71 16.86 4.87
CA LEU A 181 2.25 16.07 6.03
C LEU A 181 3.31 15.82 7.10
N ASP A 182 4.59 16.02 6.79
CA ASP A 182 5.67 15.89 7.76
C ASP A 182 5.53 16.90 8.90
N LEU A 183 5.18 18.16 8.62
CA LEU A 183 4.87 19.15 9.65
C LEU A 183 3.69 18.74 10.55
N VAL A 184 2.69 18.04 9.99
CA VAL A 184 1.53 17.56 10.77
C VAL A 184 1.96 16.49 11.77
N LEU A 185 2.97 15.68 11.43
CA LEU A 185 3.49 14.61 12.28
C LEU A 185 4.70 15.03 13.13
N GLY A 186 5.25 16.22 12.93
CA GLY A 186 6.53 16.62 13.55
C GLY A 186 7.72 15.83 13.01
N ALA A 187 7.69 15.52 11.71
CA ALA A 187 8.61 14.64 11.00
C ALA A 187 9.51 15.41 10.01
N GLU A 188 9.47 16.73 10.02
CA GLU A 188 10.18 17.60 9.07
C GLU A 188 11.71 17.44 9.12
N ASP A 189 12.26 17.15 10.30
CA ASP A 189 13.70 16.94 10.50
C ASP A 189 14.12 15.47 10.35
N LEU A 190 13.18 14.56 10.02
CA LEU A 190 13.51 13.15 9.79
C LEU A 190 14.08 12.93 8.40
N ASP A 191 15.24 12.26 8.37
CA ASP A 191 15.85 11.74 7.16
C ASP A 191 14.92 10.78 6.43
N GLY A 192 15.05 10.73 5.11
CA GLY A 192 14.28 9.86 4.23
C GLY A 192 13.69 10.61 3.03
N LEU A 193 13.25 9.85 2.04
CA LEU A 193 12.74 10.37 0.78
C LEU A 193 11.42 11.11 0.96
N ARG A 194 11.32 12.23 0.23
CA ARG A 194 10.06 12.92 -0.11
C ARG A 194 9.79 12.74 -1.60
N TRP A 195 8.63 13.19 -2.09
CA TRP A 195 8.21 12.95 -3.49
C TRP A 195 9.29 13.22 -4.55
N PRO A 196 10.06 14.32 -4.53
CA PRO A 196 11.11 14.52 -5.54
C PRO A 196 12.26 13.52 -5.51
N GLY A 197 12.47 12.85 -4.37
CA GLY A 197 13.42 11.76 -4.23
C GLY A 197 12.86 10.40 -4.66
N VAL A 198 11.55 10.29 -4.93
CA VAL A 198 10.91 9.04 -5.34
C VAL A 198 11.01 8.88 -6.86
N GLY A 199 12.11 8.28 -7.32
CA GLY A 199 12.30 7.91 -8.72
C GLY A 199 11.50 6.66 -9.09
N VAL A 200 10.30 6.83 -9.66
CA VAL A 200 9.52 5.70 -10.20
C VAL A 200 9.82 5.55 -11.68
N GLY A 201 11.00 5.01 -11.98
CA GLY A 201 11.42 4.68 -13.34
C GLY A 201 10.62 3.51 -13.89
N GLY A 202 9.35 3.73 -14.25
CA GLY A 202 8.46 2.79 -14.96
C GLY A 202 8.21 1.41 -14.32
N GLY A 203 8.81 1.14 -13.16
CA GLY A 203 8.87 -0.16 -12.52
C GLY A 203 8.17 -0.20 -11.16
N ARG A 204 7.92 -1.42 -10.70
CA ARG A 204 7.30 -1.71 -9.40
C ARG A 204 8.24 -1.33 -8.25
N VAL A 205 7.69 -0.74 -7.18
CA VAL A 205 8.43 -0.40 -5.96
C VAL A 205 8.26 -1.52 -4.92
N PRO A 206 9.34 -2.13 -4.39
CA PRO A 206 9.25 -3.09 -3.29
C PRO A 206 8.84 -2.40 -1.99
N ALA A 207 7.94 -3.00 -1.22
CA ALA A 207 7.48 -2.42 0.03
C ALA A 207 8.63 -2.24 1.04
N ALA A 208 9.49 -3.25 1.21
CA ALA A 208 10.64 -3.16 2.11
C ALA A 208 11.61 -2.02 1.74
N ALA A 209 11.87 -1.84 0.44
CA ALA A 209 12.72 -0.74 -0.05
C ALA A 209 12.07 0.62 0.16
N LEU A 210 10.74 0.70 -0.05
CA LEU A 210 9.97 1.90 0.25
C LEU A 210 10.09 2.26 1.74
N HIS A 211 9.82 1.31 2.65
CA HIS A 211 9.94 1.56 4.10
C HIS A 211 11.33 1.98 4.54
N ALA A 212 12.37 1.33 4.03
CA ALA A 212 13.74 1.66 4.36
C ALA A 212 14.14 3.08 3.89
N ALA A 213 13.49 3.58 2.84
CA ALA A 213 13.78 4.88 2.26
C ALA A 213 12.90 6.00 2.82
N LEU A 214 11.72 5.69 3.37
CA LEU A 214 10.78 6.70 3.87
C LEU A 214 11.05 7.10 5.32
N PRO A 215 10.75 8.35 5.70
CA PRO A 215 10.67 8.76 7.10
C PRO A 215 9.69 7.88 7.89
N ALA A 216 10.13 7.45 9.08
CA ALA A 216 9.34 6.64 10.00
C ALA A 216 9.09 7.39 11.31
N PRO A 217 8.13 8.34 11.35
CA PRO A 217 7.89 9.15 12.54
C PRO A 217 7.45 8.31 13.74
N ALA A 218 8.06 8.62 14.89
CA ALA A 218 7.77 7.92 16.13
C ALA A 218 6.35 8.24 16.62
N VAL A 219 5.46 7.27 16.49
CA VAL A 219 4.08 7.35 16.99
C VAL A 219 3.86 6.29 18.07
N ARG A 220 3.13 6.64 19.13
CA ARG A 220 2.82 5.68 20.19
C ARG A 220 1.92 4.57 19.66
N GLY A 221 2.41 3.35 19.61
CA GLY A 221 1.69 2.15 19.14
C GLY A 221 2.58 0.91 19.18
N ARG A 222 2.07 -0.21 18.66
CA ARG A 222 2.84 -1.46 18.48
C ARG A 222 3.23 -1.72 17.02
N GLY A 223 2.64 -0.98 16.08
CA GLY A 223 2.94 -1.04 14.66
C GLY A 223 3.95 0.01 14.20
N GLU A 224 4.00 0.23 12.89
CA GLU A 224 4.98 1.10 12.22
C GLU A 224 4.26 2.09 11.28
N LEU A 225 4.70 3.35 11.27
CA LEU A 225 4.23 4.38 10.36
C LEU A 225 5.36 4.76 9.41
N ALA A 226 5.08 4.69 8.11
CA ALA A 226 5.90 5.32 7.09
C ALA A 226 5.16 6.54 6.51
N LEU A 227 5.90 7.60 6.20
CA LEU A 227 5.36 8.83 5.65
C LEU A 227 6.02 9.13 4.31
N LEU A 228 5.22 9.42 3.30
CA LEU A 228 5.68 10.05 2.06
C LEU A 228 4.99 11.40 1.90
N SER A 229 5.72 12.48 2.21
CA SER A 229 5.20 13.84 2.09
C SER A 229 5.63 14.52 0.79
N CYS A 230 4.86 15.52 0.37
CA CYS A 230 5.36 16.55 -0.52
C CYS A 230 6.53 17.27 0.17
N ASP A 231 7.50 17.70 -0.61
CA ASP A 231 8.57 18.56 -0.11
C ASP A 231 8.19 20.04 -0.30
N ARG A 232 9.18 20.93 -0.29
CA ARG A 232 8.98 22.36 -0.52
C ARG A 232 9.15 22.75 -1.99
N ALA A 233 9.47 21.81 -2.88
CA ALA A 233 9.63 22.07 -4.30
C ALA A 233 8.26 22.22 -4.99
N ALA A 234 8.28 22.87 -6.17
CA ALA A 234 7.07 23.18 -6.91
C ALA A 234 6.43 21.96 -7.59
N ASP A 235 7.21 20.91 -7.83
CA ASP A 235 6.76 19.75 -8.59
C ASP A 235 6.11 18.74 -7.65
N GLY A 236 4.78 18.66 -7.71
CA GLY A 236 4.00 17.67 -6.99
C GLY A 236 4.23 16.23 -7.47
N PRO A 237 3.63 15.25 -6.79
CA PRO A 237 3.78 13.85 -7.19
C PRO A 237 3.23 13.57 -8.59
N GLY A 238 3.92 12.70 -9.34
CA GLY A 238 3.41 12.16 -10.60
C GLY A 238 2.42 11.01 -10.38
N ALA A 239 1.44 10.85 -11.27
CA ALA A 239 0.40 9.83 -11.15
C ALA A 239 0.95 8.39 -11.07
N ALA A 240 1.91 8.05 -11.93
CA ALA A 240 2.56 6.73 -11.90
C ALA A 240 3.29 6.46 -10.58
N ALA A 241 3.87 7.50 -9.97
CA ALA A 241 4.56 7.37 -8.71
C ALA A 241 3.60 7.10 -7.55
N VAL A 242 2.47 7.83 -7.51
CA VAL A 242 1.40 7.58 -6.55
C VAL A 242 0.85 6.17 -6.68
N SER A 243 0.53 5.71 -7.89
CA SER A 243 0.06 4.34 -8.10
C SER A 243 1.06 3.30 -7.58
N ALA A 244 2.34 3.45 -7.90
CA ALA A 244 3.37 2.49 -7.49
C ALA A 244 3.56 2.44 -5.96
N VAL A 245 3.50 3.59 -5.28
CA VAL A 245 3.59 3.69 -3.82
C VAL A 245 2.37 3.05 -3.14
N ILE A 246 1.16 3.38 -3.60
CA ILE A 246 -0.07 2.79 -3.06
C ILE A 246 -0.07 1.27 -3.28
N ASP A 247 0.31 0.81 -4.48
CA ASP A 247 0.40 -0.61 -4.79
C ASP A 247 1.45 -1.32 -3.93
N ALA A 248 2.55 -0.66 -3.55
CA ALA A 248 3.54 -1.22 -2.63
C ALA A 248 2.95 -1.42 -1.23
N GLY A 249 2.37 -0.38 -0.62
CA GLY A 249 1.76 -0.49 0.70
C GLY A 249 0.60 -1.49 0.73
N ARG A 250 -0.27 -1.46 -0.29
CA ARG A 250 -1.39 -2.41 -0.44
C ARG A 250 -0.90 -3.86 -0.51
N ARG A 251 0.19 -4.16 -1.21
CA ARG A 251 0.72 -5.53 -1.30
C ARG A 251 1.36 -6.00 0.00
N ALA A 252 1.95 -5.10 0.77
CA ALA A 252 2.51 -5.41 2.09
C ALA A 252 1.45 -5.60 3.19
N GLY A 253 0.17 -5.41 2.87
CA GLY A 253 -0.93 -5.54 3.83
C GLY A 253 -1.12 -4.30 4.71
N GLU A 254 -0.60 -3.16 4.28
CA GLU A 254 -0.66 -1.92 5.07
C GLU A 254 -1.98 -1.16 4.91
N THR A 255 -2.36 -0.44 5.95
CA THR A 255 -3.36 0.61 5.80
C THR A 255 -2.73 1.81 5.11
N VAL A 256 -3.05 2.02 3.84
CA VAL A 256 -2.57 3.17 3.07
C VAL A 256 -3.56 4.32 3.23
N VAL A 257 -3.10 5.49 3.67
CA VAL A 257 -3.93 6.68 3.83
C VAL A 257 -3.40 7.78 2.93
N CYS A 258 -4.20 8.22 1.96
CA CYS A 258 -3.87 9.29 1.02
C CYS A 258 -4.56 10.59 1.44
N ASP A 259 -3.80 11.64 1.74
CA ASP A 259 -4.33 13.00 1.90
C ASP A 259 -4.47 13.67 0.54
N LEU A 260 -5.69 13.96 0.12
CA LEU A 260 -6.02 14.36 -1.23
C LEU A 260 -6.34 15.86 -1.32
N PRO A 261 -5.86 16.53 -2.39
CA PRO A 261 -6.27 17.90 -2.68
C PRO A 261 -7.75 17.95 -3.03
N ARG A 262 -8.38 19.11 -2.77
CA ARG A 262 -9.81 19.32 -3.06
C ARG A 262 -10.12 19.35 -4.55
N HIS A 263 -9.14 19.78 -5.34
CA HIS A 263 -9.19 19.68 -6.79
C HIS A 263 -8.28 18.50 -7.18
N PRO A 264 -8.85 17.42 -7.76
CA PRO A 264 -8.04 16.29 -8.15
C PRO A 264 -7.02 16.69 -9.22
N THR A 265 -5.74 16.45 -8.93
CA THR A 265 -4.65 16.36 -9.90
C THR A 265 -4.63 14.94 -10.50
N ASP A 266 -3.82 14.68 -11.53
CA ASP A 266 -3.65 13.32 -12.07
C ASP A 266 -3.16 12.33 -10.99
N ALA A 267 -2.30 12.80 -10.09
CA ALA A 267 -1.84 12.04 -8.93
C ALA A 267 -2.96 11.74 -7.92
N ALA A 268 -3.79 12.74 -7.60
CA ALA A 268 -4.94 12.52 -6.74
C ALA A 268 -5.99 11.59 -7.39
N ALA A 269 -6.17 11.68 -8.72
CA ALA A 269 -7.05 10.78 -9.47
C ALA A 269 -6.56 9.33 -9.42
N ALA A 270 -5.24 9.10 -9.51
CA ALA A 270 -4.65 7.77 -9.33
C ALA A 270 -4.90 7.21 -7.92
N ALA A 271 -4.76 8.04 -6.88
CA ALA A 271 -5.08 7.65 -5.51
C ALA A 271 -6.59 7.36 -5.31
N LEU A 272 -7.46 8.19 -5.89
CA LEU A 272 -8.91 7.98 -5.85
C LEU A 272 -9.32 6.66 -6.52
N ALA A 273 -8.71 6.33 -7.66
CA ALA A 273 -8.97 5.07 -8.37
C ALA A 273 -8.55 3.83 -7.57
N ALA A 274 -7.57 3.97 -6.68
CA ALA A 274 -7.07 2.88 -5.83
C ALA A 274 -7.76 2.79 -4.46
N ALA A 275 -8.51 3.82 -4.04
CA ALA A 275 -9.13 3.92 -2.73
C ALA A 275 -10.31 2.95 -2.56
N ASP A 276 -10.28 2.14 -1.49
CA ASP A 276 -11.42 1.31 -1.10
C ASP A 276 -12.50 2.15 -0.37
N LEU A 277 -12.09 3.24 0.28
CA LEU A 277 -12.98 4.22 0.91
C LEU A 277 -12.45 5.64 0.69
N VAL A 278 -13.34 6.58 0.38
CA VAL A 278 -13.04 8.01 0.37
C VAL A 278 -13.86 8.70 1.45
N VAL A 279 -13.23 9.56 2.26
CA VAL A 279 -13.91 10.36 3.28
C VAL A 279 -13.79 11.85 3.00
N LEU A 280 -14.92 12.56 3.11
CA LEU A 280 -15.00 14.02 2.95
C LEU A 280 -15.17 14.68 4.32
N VAL A 281 -14.24 15.55 4.70
CA VAL A 281 -14.27 16.29 5.98
C VAL A 281 -14.92 17.65 5.78
N VAL A 282 -16.02 17.92 6.47
CA VAL A 282 -16.81 19.16 6.28
C VAL A 282 -17.15 19.79 7.64
N PRO A 283 -16.72 21.03 7.91
CA PRO A 283 -17.24 21.78 9.06
C PRO A 283 -18.73 22.07 8.91
N ALA A 284 -19.48 22.03 10.01
CA ALA A 284 -20.95 22.13 10.01
C ALA A 284 -21.49 23.55 9.77
N ASP A 285 -20.94 24.31 8.81
CA ASP A 285 -21.39 25.66 8.47
C ASP A 285 -21.84 25.77 7.00
N VAL A 286 -22.72 26.73 6.70
CA VAL A 286 -23.34 26.88 5.36
C VAL A 286 -22.29 27.01 4.26
N ARG A 287 -21.26 27.83 4.50
CA ARG A 287 -20.22 28.10 3.49
C ARG A 287 -19.40 26.85 3.21
N SER A 288 -19.07 26.08 4.25
CA SER A 288 -18.41 24.78 4.14
C SER A 288 -19.26 23.78 3.37
N CYS A 289 -20.58 23.75 3.58
CA CYS A 289 -21.49 22.89 2.83
C CYS A 289 -21.51 23.25 1.34
N ALA A 290 -21.64 24.54 1.01
CA ALA A 290 -21.64 25.01 -0.38
C ALA A 290 -20.30 24.70 -1.09
N ALA A 291 -19.17 24.88 -0.41
CA ALA A 291 -17.86 24.50 -0.94
C ALA A 291 -17.75 22.98 -1.11
N ALA A 292 -18.20 22.21 -0.12
CA ALA A 292 -18.15 20.75 -0.14
C ALA A 292 -18.98 20.16 -1.29
N ALA A 293 -20.13 20.75 -1.63
CA ALA A 293 -20.94 20.31 -2.78
C ALA A 293 -20.15 20.34 -4.09
N ARG A 294 -19.27 21.33 -4.28
CA ARG A 294 -18.38 21.40 -5.46
C ARG A 294 -17.32 20.30 -5.44
N VAL A 295 -16.77 19.99 -4.27
CA VAL A 295 -15.80 18.89 -4.10
C VAL A 295 -16.48 17.55 -4.38
N VAL A 296 -17.71 17.33 -3.89
CA VAL A 296 -18.50 16.12 -4.16
C VAL A 296 -18.72 15.94 -5.66
N ALA A 297 -19.12 16.99 -6.38
CA ALA A 297 -19.29 16.93 -7.82
C ALA A 297 -17.98 16.55 -8.56
N ALA A 298 -16.84 17.09 -8.12
CA ALA A 298 -15.53 16.74 -8.69
C ALA A 298 -15.14 15.28 -8.42
N LEU A 299 -15.40 14.77 -7.21
CA LEU A 299 -15.15 13.36 -6.85
C LEU A 299 -16.05 12.40 -7.64
N ALA A 300 -17.32 12.77 -7.84
CA ALA A 300 -18.26 11.99 -8.64
C ALA A 300 -17.79 11.83 -10.09
N GLY A 301 -17.14 12.86 -10.65
CA GLY A 301 -16.50 12.77 -11.97
C GLY A 301 -15.38 11.71 -12.07
N HIS A 302 -14.84 11.28 -10.94
CA HIS A 302 -13.85 10.21 -10.81
C HIS A 302 -14.45 8.91 -10.27
N GLY A 303 -15.78 8.75 -10.31
CA GLY A 303 -16.49 7.55 -9.84
C GLY A 303 -16.48 7.35 -8.33
N SER A 304 -16.08 8.35 -7.56
CA SER A 304 -15.95 8.25 -6.09
C SER A 304 -17.13 8.91 -5.37
N VAL A 305 -17.83 8.15 -4.53
CA VAL A 305 -18.87 8.68 -3.63
C VAL A 305 -18.36 8.66 -2.20
N PRO A 306 -17.99 9.81 -1.61
CA PRO A 306 -17.34 9.82 -0.31
C PRO A 306 -18.33 9.58 0.85
N ARG A 307 -17.82 9.04 1.95
CA ARG A 307 -18.49 9.03 3.25
C ARG A 307 -18.18 10.33 4.00
N LEU A 308 -19.17 10.86 4.71
CA LEU A 308 -19.08 12.21 5.27
C LEU A 308 -18.60 12.20 6.73
N VAL A 309 -17.57 12.99 7.04
CA VAL A 309 -17.13 13.31 8.41
C VAL A 309 -17.46 14.77 8.70
N VAL A 310 -18.39 15.01 9.62
CA VAL A 310 -18.80 16.38 9.97
C VAL A 310 -18.07 16.89 11.19
N ARG A 311 -17.46 18.07 11.07
CA ARG A 311 -16.80 18.76 12.18
C ARG A 311 -17.72 19.83 12.78
N GLY A 312 -18.10 19.68 14.04
CA GLY A 312 -19.01 20.62 14.72
C GLY A 312 -18.59 20.86 16.18
N PRO A 313 -19.41 21.53 17.00
CA PRO A 313 -20.62 22.25 16.60
C PRO A 313 -20.27 23.51 15.81
N ALA A 314 -21.17 23.95 14.94
CA ALA A 314 -21.02 25.24 14.28
C ALA A 314 -21.70 26.36 15.08
N PRO A 315 -21.22 27.61 14.94
CA PRO A 315 -21.84 28.76 15.60
C PRO A 315 -23.32 28.94 15.25
N GLY A 316 -23.72 28.55 14.03
CA GLY A 316 -25.08 28.69 13.51
C GLY A 316 -26.03 27.54 13.80
N GLY A 317 -25.63 26.54 14.60
CA GLY A 317 -26.52 25.46 15.03
C GLY A 317 -26.82 24.36 14.02
N ILE A 318 -26.26 24.42 12.80
CA ILE A 318 -26.43 23.39 11.78
C ILE A 318 -25.86 22.07 12.29
N ASP A 319 -26.67 21.02 12.22
CA ASP A 319 -26.27 19.69 12.66
C ASP A 319 -25.70 18.83 11.52
N ALA A 320 -25.05 17.72 11.89
CA ALA A 320 -24.40 16.85 10.91
C ALA A 320 -25.37 16.15 9.95
N THR A 321 -26.62 15.93 10.38
CA THR A 321 -27.66 15.30 9.56
C THR A 321 -28.14 16.27 8.48
N GLU A 322 -28.25 17.56 8.80
CA GLU A 322 -28.54 18.61 7.83
C GLU A 322 -27.43 18.74 6.79
N VAL A 323 -26.16 18.72 7.19
CA VAL A 323 -25.02 18.70 6.27
C VAL A 323 -25.07 17.47 5.35
N ALA A 324 -25.30 16.29 5.92
CA ALA A 324 -25.40 15.03 5.17
C ALA A 324 -26.51 15.08 4.12
N ARG A 325 -27.69 15.55 4.52
CA ARG A 325 -28.85 15.73 3.63
C ARG A 325 -28.56 16.73 2.52
N ALA A 326 -27.94 17.87 2.84
CA ALA A 326 -27.61 18.90 1.87
C ALA A 326 -26.60 18.43 0.81
N LEU A 327 -25.67 17.56 1.18
CA LEU A 327 -24.66 17.00 0.28
C LEU A 327 -25.10 15.70 -0.41
N GLY A 328 -26.21 15.10 0.03
CA GLY A 328 -26.65 13.79 -0.46
C GLY A 328 -25.68 12.66 -0.12
N LEU A 329 -24.96 12.75 1.00
CA LEU A 329 -23.93 11.80 1.40
C LEU A 329 -24.30 11.03 2.67
N SER A 330 -23.80 9.81 2.79
CA SER A 330 -23.92 9.01 4.01
C SER A 330 -22.98 9.53 5.11
N LEU A 331 -23.56 9.99 6.22
CA LEU A 331 -22.82 10.40 7.41
C LEU A 331 -22.08 9.20 8.02
N LEU A 332 -20.77 9.29 8.14
CA LEU A 332 -19.93 8.29 8.79
C LEU A 332 -19.77 8.57 10.27
N THR A 333 -19.35 9.79 10.60
CA THR A 333 -19.15 10.19 11.99
C THR A 333 -19.16 11.70 12.14
N THR A 334 -19.27 12.15 13.39
CA THR A 334 -19.16 13.56 13.77
C THR A 334 -17.97 13.76 14.69
N MET A 335 -17.27 14.87 14.53
CA MET A 335 -16.07 15.18 15.30
C MET A 335 -16.20 16.56 15.95
N ARG A 336 -16.21 16.57 17.29
CA ARG A 336 -16.10 17.80 18.07
C ARG A 336 -14.69 18.40 17.98
N PRO A 337 -14.48 19.69 18.31
CA PRO A 337 -13.15 20.26 18.28
C PRO A 337 -12.28 19.58 19.34
N GLU A 338 -11.05 19.21 18.96
CA GLU A 338 -10.09 18.58 19.86
C GLU A 338 -9.35 19.65 20.68
N PRO A 339 -9.47 19.67 22.01
CA PRO A 339 -8.83 20.69 22.85
C PRO A 339 -7.30 20.68 22.73
N GLY A 340 -6.73 21.85 22.45
CA GLY A 340 -5.28 22.04 22.38
C GLY A 340 -4.60 21.43 21.15
N LEU A 341 -5.36 20.92 20.17
CA LEU A 341 -4.83 20.32 18.94
C LEU A 341 -3.91 21.28 18.17
N ALA A 342 -4.35 22.53 17.94
CA ALA A 342 -3.54 23.52 17.22
C ALA A 342 -2.18 23.72 17.90
N ARG A 343 -2.17 23.94 19.22
CA ARG A 343 -0.92 24.07 19.99
C ARG A 343 -0.05 22.80 19.96
N ALA A 344 -0.65 21.62 19.78
CA ALA A 344 0.09 20.37 19.69
C ALA A 344 0.78 20.24 18.33
N LEU A 345 0.08 20.58 17.24
CA LEU A 345 0.62 20.59 15.89
C LEU A 345 1.78 21.59 15.76
N GLU A 346 1.66 22.80 16.31
CA GLU A 346 2.74 23.80 16.34
C GLU A 346 4.00 23.35 17.11
N ARG A 347 3.91 22.27 17.88
CA ARG A 347 5.06 21.66 18.59
C ARG A 347 5.50 20.35 17.97
N GLY A 348 5.06 20.03 16.75
CA GLY A 348 5.36 18.77 16.07
C GLY A 348 4.78 17.53 16.77
N ALA A 349 3.73 17.68 17.58
CA ALA A 349 3.12 16.53 18.24
C ALA A 349 2.09 15.87 17.31
N ALA A 350 2.38 14.64 16.88
CA ALA A 350 1.53 13.85 16.01
C ALA A 350 0.05 13.84 16.47
N PRO A 351 -0.91 14.05 15.56
CA PRO A 351 -2.34 14.07 15.88
C PRO A 351 -2.88 12.68 16.23
N GLY A 352 -4.11 12.68 16.75
CA GLY A 352 -4.79 11.45 17.17
C GLY A 352 -4.16 10.89 18.44
N ARG A 353 -4.44 11.47 19.61
CA ARG A 353 -4.09 10.89 20.93
C ARG A 353 -4.83 9.56 21.16
N ALA A 354 -4.52 8.83 22.24
CA ALA A 354 -5.20 7.56 22.54
C ALA A 354 -6.72 7.72 22.77
N ARG A 355 -7.17 8.91 23.17
CA ARG A 355 -8.57 9.27 23.41
C ARG A 355 -8.81 10.71 22.95
N GLY A 356 -10.06 11.05 22.71
CA GLY A 356 -10.49 12.38 22.28
C GLY A 356 -11.39 12.33 21.05
N PRO A 357 -12.07 13.44 20.69
CA PRO A 357 -12.89 13.53 19.49
C PRO A 357 -12.18 13.09 18.21
N LEU A 358 -10.92 13.50 18.01
CA LEU A 358 -10.16 13.15 16.81
C LEU A 358 -9.83 11.65 16.78
N ALA A 359 -9.46 11.09 17.92
CA ALA A 359 -9.18 9.66 18.05
C ALA A 359 -10.42 8.78 17.84
N ALA A 360 -11.59 9.26 18.27
CA ALA A 360 -12.86 8.57 18.06
C ALA A 360 -13.25 8.59 16.57
N ALA A 361 -13.14 9.75 15.91
CA ALA A 361 -13.42 9.88 14.49
C ALA A 361 -12.46 9.02 13.64
N ALA A 362 -11.16 9.07 13.93
CA ALA A 362 -10.16 8.26 13.24
C ALA A 362 -10.43 6.75 13.34
N ARG A 363 -10.81 6.25 14.54
CA ARG A 363 -11.17 4.84 14.71
C ARG A 363 -12.47 4.46 13.98
N ALA A 364 -13.46 5.34 13.94
CA ALA A 364 -14.68 5.10 13.17
C ALA A 364 -14.39 4.99 11.66
N VAL A 365 -13.51 5.86 11.15
CA VAL A 365 -13.06 5.80 9.75
C VAL A 365 -12.28 4.50 9.48
N LEU A 366 -11.34 4.14 10.35
CA LEU A 366 -10.56 2.91 10.22
C LEU A 366 -11.43 1.64 10.25
N ALA A 367 -12.44 1.62 11.13
CA ALA A 367 -13.39 0.50 11.21
C ALA A 367 -14.21 0.35 9.92
N GLU A 368 -14.73 1.45 9.38
CA GLU A 368 -15.46 1.47 8.11
C GLU A 368 -14.57 1.08 6.91
N LEU A 369 -13.31 1.49 6.94
CA LEU A 369 -12.33 1.09 5.93
C LEU A 369 -12.16 -0.44 5.93
N GLY A 370 -12.05 -1.05 7.11
CA GLY A 370 -11.96 -2.51 7.26
C GLY A 370 -13.20 -3.24 6.75
N THR A 371 -14.41 -2.71 6.97
CA THR A 371 -15.65 -3.33 6.46
C THR A 371 -15.77 -3.21 4.95
N THR A 372 -15.38 -2.07 4.38
CA THR A 372 -15.48 -1.82 2.94
C THR A 372 -14.47 -2.65 2.15
N ALA A 373 -13.22 -2.73 2.63
CA ALA A 373 -12.18 -3.53 1.98
C ALA A 373 -12.46 -5.04 2.06
N GLY A 374 -13.05 -5.52 3.17
CA GLY A 374 -13.45 -6.92 3.33
C GLY A 374 -14.66 -7.35 2.49
N ALA A 375 -15.48 -6.40 2.01
CA ALA A 375 -16.61 -6.69 1.12
C ALA A 375 -16.19 -6.86 -0.36
N GLY A 376 -14.99 -6.40 -0.73
CA GLY A 376 -14.46 -6.44 -2.09
C GLY A 376 -13.45 -7.56 -2.37
N SER A 377 -13.11 -8.39 -1.37
CA SER A 377 -12.17 -9.53 -1.46
C SER A 377 -12.90 -10.86 -1.61
#